data_AF-A0A937AXH2-F1
#
_entry.id   AF-A0A937AXH2-F1
#
_cell.length_a   1.000
_cell.length_b   1.000
_cell.length_c   1.000
_cell.angle_alpha   90.00
_cell.angle_beta   90.00
_cell.angle_gamma   90.00
#
_symmetry.space_group_name_H-M   'P 1'
#
loop_
_entity.id
_entity.type
_entity.pdbx_description
1 polymer ?
#
loop_
_entity_poly.entity_id
_entity_poly.type
_entity_poly.pdbx_seq_one_letter_code
_entity_poly.pdbx_strand_id
1 'polypeptide(L)'
;MSDPDPASPAAATPLEHAGERAARAIPPVWPLASSVAVNPFLGQAGESLAAAGARLARVAGVAVTMPRAWYRQKMSAGAISDQDLHDAWRRAPASLRPLDLAALKAAVANDAPTPRALPTVADLAAQVSGIDWPGLIAERFGAWAAGYFDEGQALWAAPRGRGAYAAWRAVALHDLTPEIAGLPGFAAHVAEAPDSAGAAIARAAERLGLGEQAAETYFHQLLMTLGGWAQFARYKLWQAELAGASDRTIADFLAIRLIWEEALFLRYGAEISGEWSGVRARHAEPPAVTSDLVVDTILQEAAELAAQRTLAATLAAPAPKPVAGRPGLQAAFCIDVRSE
;
A
#
# COMPACT_ATOMS: atom_id res chain seq x y z
N MET A 1 18.78 38.21 -32.70
CA MET A 1 18.80 37.54 -31.38
C MET A 1 17.51 36.78 -31.29
N SER A 2 17.54 35.50 -31.67
CA SER A 2 16.38 34.62 -31.53
C SER A 2 16.32 34.18 -30.08
N ASP A 3 15.15 34.37 -29.45
CA ASP A 3 14.85 33.83 -28.13
C ASP A 3 15.02 32.30 -28.13
N PRO A 4 15.57 31.71 -27.06
CA PRO A 4 15.64 30.27 -26.94
C PRO A 4 14.23 29.69 -26.75
N ASP A 5 13.94 28.68 -27.57
CA ASP A 5 12.77 27.80 -27.50
C ASP A 5 12.50 27.34 -26.05
N PRO A 6 11.25 27.39 -25.54
CA PRO A 6 10.93 26.82 -24.24
C PRO A 6 11.24 25.33 -24.27
N ALA A 7 12.19 24.91 -23.42
CA ALA A 7 12.60 23.52 -23.27
C ALA A 7 11.36 22.60 -23.22
N SER A 8 11.27 21.67 -24.17
CA SER A 8 10.33 20.56 -24.08
C SER A 8 10.45 19.92 -22.70
N PRO A 9 9.33 19.55 -22.04
CA PRO A 9 9.41 18.85 -20.77
C PRO A 9 10.27 17.61 -20.95
N ALA A 10 11.37 17.51 -20.20
CA ALA A 10 12.24 16.35 -20.22
C ALA A 10 11.38 15.09 -19.98
N ALA A 11 11.56 14.06 -20.80
CA ALA A 11 10.82 12.81 -20.64
C ALA A 11 11.08 12.24 -19.23
N ALA A 12 10.01 11.88 -18.52
CA ALA A 12 10.11 11.32 -17.19
C ALA A 12 10.96 10.03 -17.21
N THR A 13 11.84 9.92 -16.23
CA THR A 13 12.76 8.78 -16.10
C THR A 13 11.98 7.50 -15.72
N PRO A 14 12.51 6.30 -16.02
CA PRO A 14 11.86 5.05 -15.60
C PRO A 14 11.60 4.96 -14.08
N LEU A 15 12.48 5.53 -13.25
CA LEU A 15 12.31 5.59 -11.80
C LEU A 15 11.20 6.53 -11.36
N GLU A 16 11.00 7.66 -12.06
CA GLU A 16 9.88 8.56 -11.79
C GLU A 16 8.55 7.87 -12.11
N HIS A 17 8.45 7.17 -13.24
CA HIS A 17 7.26 6.37 -13.55
C HIS A 17 7.02 5.26 -12.52
N ALA A 18 8.08 4.59 -12.02
CA ALA A 18 7.95 3.60 -10.96
C ALA A 18 7.43 4.22 -9.65
N GLY A 19 7.92 5.40 -9.28
CA GLY A 19 7.43 6.16 -8.13
C GLY A 19 5.97 6.58 -8.28
N GLU A 20 5.55 6.99 -9.47
CA GLU A 20 4.16 7.34 -9.78
C GLU A 20 3.21 6.13 -9.73
N ARG A 21 3.65 4.96 -10.21
CA ARG A 21 2.89 3.71 -10.08
C ARG A 21 2.79 3.26 -8.62
N ALA A 22 3.89 3.32 -7.87
CA ALA A 22 3.91 3.04 -6.44
C ALA A 22 2.98 3.97 -5.64
N ALA A 23 2.97 5.26 -5.96
CA ALA A 23 2.07 6.24 -5.35
C ALA A 23 0.60 5.90 -5.63
N ARG A 24 0.25 5.52 -6.86
CA ARG A 24 -1.13 5.15 -7.23
C ARG A 24 -1.56 3.79 -6.71
N ALA A 25 -0.61 2.93 -6.34
CA ALA A 25 -0.90 1.66 -5.68
C ALA A 25 -1.40 1.84 -4.23
N ILE A 26 -1.11 2.98 -3.59
CA ILE A 26 -1.66 3.34 -2.28
C ILE A 26 -3.13 3.79 -2.45
N PRO A 27 -4.09 3.27 -1.66
CA PRO A 27 -5.44 3.81 -1.63
C PRO A 27 -5.49 5.15 -0.87
N PRO A 28 -6.27 6.15 -1.32
CA PRO A 28 -6.45 7.39 -0.59
C PRO A 28 -7.22 7.18 0.72
N VAL A 29 -6.95 8.00 1.75
CA VAL A 29 -7.78 8.10 2.95
C VAL A 29 -8.24 9.54 3.15
N TRP A 30 -9.54 9.72 3.38
CA TRP A 30 -10.13 11.03 3.59
C TRP A 30 -9.87 11.52 5.02
N PRO A 31 -9.75 12.85 5.23
CA PRO A 31 -9.62 13.41 6.58
C PRO A 31 -10.89 13.12 7.40
N LEU A 32 -10.76 13.13 8.73
CA LEU A 32 -11.86 12.86 9.65
C LEU A 32 -13.10 13.76 9.41
N ALA A 33 -12.89 15.00 8.98
CA ALA A 33 -13.95 15.94 8.66
C ALA A 33 -14.83 15.51 7.46
N SER A 34 -14.33 14.62 6.60
CA SER A 34 -15.03 14.13 5.40
C SER A 34 -14.78 12.65 5.15
N SER A 35 -14.75 11.85 6.24
CA SER A 35 -14.45 10.42 6.17
C SER A 35 -15.39 9.67 5.21
N VAL A 36 -14.81 8.92 4.28
CA VAL A 36 -15.48 8.07 3.31
C VAL A 36 -14.83 6.69 3.34
N ALA A 37 -15.63 5.63 3.21
CA ALA A 37 -15.10 4.27 3.08
C ALA A 37 -14.47 4.10 1.69
N VAL A 38 -13.25 3.58 1.62
CA VAL A 38 -12.49 3.44 0.37
C VAL A 38 -12.18 1.97 0.16
N ASN A 39 -12.27 1.49 -1.09
CA ASN A 39 -11.79 0.16 -1.42
C ASN A 39 -10.29 0.06 -1.07
N PRO A 40 -9.89 -0.82 -0.13
CA PRO A 40 -8.47 -0.97 0.25
C PRO A 40 -7.60 -1.46 -0.93
N PHE A 41 -8.22 -2.02 -1.98
CA PHE A 41 -7.56 -2.47 -3.21
C PHE A 41 -7.72 -1.49 -4.37
N LEU A 42 -8.09 -0.22 -4.14
CA LEU A 42 -8.30 0.76 -5.21
C LEU A 42 -7.07 0.87 -6.14
N GLY A 43 -5.87 0.87 -5.57
CA GLY A 43 -4.61 0.90 -6.33
C GLY A 43 -4.29 -0.39 -7.08
N GLN A 44 -5.07 -1.46 -6.87
CA GLN A 44 -4.98 -2.77 -7.52
C GLN A 44 -6.29 -3.14 -8.22
N ALA A 45 -7.19 -2.19 -8.49
CA ALA A 45 -8.52 -2.47 -9.05
C ALA A 45 -8.48 -3.12 -10.44
N GLY A 46 -7.37 -2.98 -11.18
CA GLY A 46 -7.14 -3.65 -12.46
C GLY A 46 -6.55 -5.06 -12.34
N GLU A 47 -6.25 -5.54 -11.13
CA GLU A 47 -5.63 -6.84 -10.86
C GLU A 47 -6.67 -7.87 -10.38
N SER A 48 -6.40 -9.17 -10.58
CA SER A 48 -7.18 -10.21 -9.91
C SER A 48 -6.88 -10.20 -8.41
N LEU A 49 -7.80 -10.69 -7.56
CA LEU A 49 -7.58 -10.77 -6.11
C LEU A 49 -6.30 -11.55 -5.76
N ALA A 50 -5.98 -12.59 -6.53
CA ALA A 50 -4.75 -13.36 -6.34
C ALA A 50 -3.49 -12.55 -6.67
N ALA A 51 -3.51 -11.74 -7.73
CA ALA A 51 -2.38 -10.87 -8.07
C ALA A 51 -2.21 -9.74 -7.03
N ALA A 52 -3.32 -9.11 -6.62
CA ALA A 52 -3.32 -8.12 -5.55
C ALA A 52 -2.80 -8.72 -4.23
N GLY A 53 -3.22 -9.93 -3.89
CA GLY A 53 -2.74 -10.67 -2.73
C GLY A 53 -1.24 -10.98 -2.77
N ALA A 54 -0.72 -11.41 -3.92
CA ALA A 54 0.71 -11.65 -4.08
C ALA A 54 1.53 -10.36 -3.91
N ARG A 55 1.03 -9.24 -4.46
CA ARG A 55 1.63 -7.93 -4.31
C ARG A 55 1.61 -7.46 -2.85
N LEU A 56 0.46 -7.48 -2.19
CA LEU A 56 0.30 -6.99 -0.80
C LEU A 56 1.02 -7.87 0.23
N ALA A 57 1.09 -9.19 0.00
CA ALA A 57 1.93 -10.07 0.79
C ALA A 57 3.40 -9.65 0.70
N ARG A 58 3.90 -9.34 -0.50
CA ARG A 58 5.28 -8.91 -0.72
C ARG A 58 5.59 -7.56 -0.06
N VAL A 59 4.74 -6.56 -0.26
CA VAL A 59 5.07 -5.18 0.13
C VAL A 59 4.68 -4.83 1.57
N ALA A 60 3.70 -5.54 2.13
CA ALA A 60 3.13 -5.21 3.45
C ALA A 60 2.90 -6.43 4.35
N GLY A 61 3.10 -7.66 3.86
CA GLY A 61 2.83 -8.87 4.65
C GLY A 61 1.34 -9.02 4.99
N VAL A 62 0.45 -8.47 4.16
CA VAL A 62 -0.99 -8.44 4.40
C VAL A 62 -1.68 -9.56 3.61
N ALA A 63 -2.57 -10.28 4.28
CA ALA A 63 -3.48 -11.22 3.62
C ALA A 63 -4.71 -10.48 3.06
N VAL A 64 -5.22 -10.92 1.91
CA VAL A 64 -6.39 -10.33 1.25
C VAL A 64 -7.67 -11.13 1.42
N THR A 65 -7.61 -12.18 2.26
CA THR A 65 -8.68 -13.13 2.52
C THR A 65 -8.73 -13.46 4.01
N MET A 66 -9.86 -14.01 4.47
CA MET A 66 -9.98 -14.52 5.83
C MET A 66 -9.10 -15.77 6.05
N PRO A 67 -8.67 -16.07 7.30
CA PRO A 67 -7.96 -17.32 7.59
C PRO A 67 -8.80 -18.56 7.25
N ARG A 68 -8.16 -19.66 6.80
CA ARG A 68 -8.86 -20.90 6.40
C ARG A 68 -9.77 -21.49 7.48
N ALA A 69 -9.44 -21.31 8.76
CA ALA A 69 -10.30 -21.69 9.87
C ALA A 69 -11.70 -21.05 9.80
N TRP A 70 -11.79 -19.79 9.36
CA TRP A 70 -13.06 -19.09 9.19
C TRP A 70 -13.90 -19.71 8.08
N TYR A 71 -13.30 -20.02 6.92
CA TYR A 71 -14.01 -20.70 5.83
C TYR A 71 -14.46 -22.10 6.24
N ARG A 72 -13.59 -22.88 6.91
CA ARG A 72 -13.96 -24.21 7.43
C ARG A 72 -15.19 -24.14 8.35
N GLN A 73 -15.24 -23.14 9.23
CA GLN A 73 -16.41 -22.93 10.08
C GLN A 73 -17.67 -22.64 9.25
N LYS A 74 -17.59 -21.74 8.27
CA LYS A 74 -18.72 -21.42 7.37
C LYS A 74 -19.18 -22.60 6.54
N MET A 75 -18.26 -23.44 6.09
CA MET A 75 -18.55 -24.70 5.39
C MET A 75 -19.25 -25.69 6.31
N SER A 76 -18.74 -25.91 7.53
CA SER A 76 -19.36 -26.83 8.50
C SER A 76 -20.76 -26.38 8.94
N ALA A 77 -21.00 -25.07 8.96
CA ALA A 77 -22.30 -24.48 9.28
C ALA A 77 -23.27 -24.53 8.09
N GLY A 78 -22.86 -25.01 6.92
CA GLY A 78 -23.64 -25.01 5.69
C GLY A 78 -23.88 -23.62 5.08
N ALA A 79 -23.22 -22.58 5.62
CA ALA A 79 -23.31 -21.23 5.06
C ALA A 79 -22.64 -21.18 3.68
N ILE A 80 -21.46 -21.81 3.55
CA ILE A 80 -20.81 -22.09 2.26
C ILE A 80 -21.11 -23.54 1.90
N SER A 81 -21.79 -23.73 0.77
CA SER A 81 -22.18 -25.05 0.25
C SER A 81 -21.13 -25.61 -0.72
N ASP A 82 -21.23 -26.91 -1.00
CA ASP A 82 -20.44 -27.57 -2.04
C ASP A 82 -20.65 -26.97 -3.44
N GLN A 83 -21.87 -26.48 -3.71
CA GLN A 83 -22.17 -25.82 -4.99
C GLN A 83 -21.41 -24.49 -5.11
N ASP A 84 -21.33 -23.70 -4.03
CA ASP A 84 -20.58 -22.44 -4.06
C ASP A 84 -19.08 -22.69 -4.28
N LEU A 85 -18.52 -23.70 -3.62
CA LEU A 85 -17.12 -24.11 -3.79
C LEU A 85 -16.84 -24.58 -5.21
N HIS A 86 -17.73 -25.40 -5.76
CA HIS A 86 -17.61 -25.88 -7.14
C HIS A 86 -17.70 -24.71 -8.14
N ASP A 87 -18.60 -23.76 -7.91
CA ASP A 87 -18.79 -22.61 -8.79
C ASP A 87 -17.61 -21.64 -8.73
N ALA A 88 -17.09 -21.34 -7.55
CA ALA A 88 -15.85 -20.58 -7.39
C ALA A 88 -14.65 -21.28 -8.03
N TRP A 89 -14.50 -22.60 -7.81
CA TRP A 89 -13.44 -23.39 -8.43
C TRP A 89 -13.50 -23.37 -9.96
N ARG A 90 -14.70 -23.35 -10.56
CA ARG A 90 -14.88 -23.23 -12.02
C ARG A 90 -14.47 -21.87 -12.58
N ARG A 91 -14.58 -20.81 -11.79
CA ARG A 91 -14.23 -19.43 -12.19
C ARG A 91 -12.74 -19.13 -12.05
N ALA A 92 -12.05 -19.83 -11.15
CA ALA A 92 -10.62 -19.69 -10.99
C ALA A 92 -9.85 -20.09 -12.28
N PRO A 93 -8.71 -19.43 -12.59
CA PRO A 93 -7.91 -19.76 -13.77
C PRO A 93 -7.50 -21.24 -13.79
N ALA A 94 -7.79 -21.93 -14.91
CA ALA A 94 -7.57 -23.36 -15.04
C ALA A 94 -6.11 -23.80 -14.83
N SER A 95 -5.15 -22.92 -15.15
CA SER A 95 -3.71 -23.15 -14.97
C SER A 95 -3.24 -23.05 -13.51
N LEU A 96 -4.03 -22.44 -12.63
CA LEU A 96 -3.63 -22.13 -11.25
C LEU A 96 -4.45 -22.87 -10.20
N ARG A 97 -5.68 -23.26 -10.52
CA ARG A 97 -6.61 -23.90 -9.57
C ARG A 97 -6.21 -25.35 -9.24
N PRO A 98 -6.60 -25.88 -8.06
CA PRO A 98 -6.46 -27.30 -7.73
C PRO A 98 -7.10 -28.21 -8.78
N LEU A 99 -6.62 -29.46 -8.90
CA LEU A 99 -7.05 -30.43 -9.91
C LEU A 99 -8.58 -30.63 -9.96
N ASP A 100 -9.21 -30.72 -8.78
CA ASP A 100 -10.64 -30.91 -8.62
C ASP A 100 -11.11 -30.34 -7.26
N LEU A 101 -12.41 -30.49 -6.98
CA LEU A 101 -13.02 -30.06 -5.72
C LEU A 101 -12.49 -30.85 -4.51
N ALA A 102 -12.08 -32.11 -4.69
CA ALA A 102 -11.53 -32.91 -3.61
C ALA A 102 -10.14 -32.39 -3.20
N ALA A 103 -9.29 -32.05 -4.17
CA ALA A 103 -8.00 -31.41 -3.96
C ALA A 103 -8.16 -30.03 -3.30
N LEU A 104 -9.16 -29.23 -3.70
CA LEU A 104 -9.48 -27.98 -3.03
C LEU A 104 -9.83 -28.22 -1.55
N LYS A 105 -10.77 -29.12 -1.26
CA LYS A 105 -11.19 -29.44 0.11
C LYS A 105 -10.04 -30.01 0.96
N ALA A 106 -9.16 -30.80 0.38
CA ALA A 106 -7.96 -31.29 1.05
C ALA A 106 -7.00 -30.15 1.41
N ALA A 107 -6.80 -29.17 0.53
CA ALA A 107 -5.98 -27.99 0.81
C ALA A 107 -6.56 -27.12 1.94
N VAL A 108 -7.90 -26.94 1.94
CA VAL A 108 -8.63 -26.17 2.97
C VAL A 108 -8.45 -26.71 4.38
N ALA A 109 -8.21 -28.02 4.52
CA ALA A 109 -7.99 -28.67 5.81
C ALA A 109 -6.75 -28.16 6.55
N ASN A 110 -5.76 -27.62 5.81
CA ASN A 110 -4.51 -27.09 6.36
C ASN A 110 -4.49 -25.58 6.27
N ASP A 111 -3.98 -24.91 7.31
CA ASP A 111 -3.83 -23.44 7.28
C ASP A 111 -2.70 -23.02 6.31
N ALA A 112 -2.91 -21.89 5.63
CA ALA A 112 -1.90 -21.30 4.77
C ALA A 112 -0.83 -20.57 5.61
N PRO A 113 0.42 -20.50 5.13
CA PRO A 113 1.46 -19.68 5.76
C PRO A 113 1.03 -18.22 5.86
N THR A 114 1.29 -17.58 7.01
CA THR A 114 1.07 -16.14 7.16
C THR A 114 1.99 -15.38 6.20
N PRO A 115 1.46 -14.46 5.37
CA PRO A 115 2.29 -13.67 4.47
C PRO A 115 3.28 -12.81 5.26
N ARG A 116 4.47 -12.60 4.70
CA ARG A 116 5.51 -11.75 5.26
C ARG A 116 6.02 -10.82 4.18
N ALA A 117 6.14 -9.53 4.51
CA ALA A 117 6.76 -8.57 3.62
C ALA A 117 8.23 -8.95 3.37
N LEU A 118 8.78 -8.52 2.23
CA LEU A 118 10.24 -8.50 2.08
C LEU A 118 10.85 -7.53 3.10
N PRO A 119 12.07 -7.74 3.60
CA PRO A 119 12.70 -6.75 4.47
C PRO A 119 13.15 -5.52 3.66
N THR A 120 12.92 -4.32 4.20
CA THR A 120 13.52 -3.06 3.72
C THR A 120 14.99 -2.96 4.16
N VAL A 121 15.74 -1.98 3.67
CA VAL A 121 17.10 -1.70 4.17
C VAL A 121 17.04 -1.34 5.65
N ALA A 122 16.03 -0.60 6.10
CA ALA A 122 15.84 -0.33 7.53
C ALA A 122 15.63 -1.62 8.35
N ASP A 123 14.86 -2.58 7.83
CA ASP A 123 14.67 -3.88 8.51
C ASP A 123 15.99 -4.66 8.59
N LEU A 124 16.76 -4.71 7.50
CA LEU A 124 18.06 -5.37 7.47
C LEU A 124 19.06 -4.69 8.41
N ALA A 125 19.11 -3.36 8.40
CA ALA A 125 19.93 -2.56 9.31
C ALA A 125 19.56 -2.82 10.77
N ALA A 126 18.27 -2.96 11.08
CA ALA A 126 17.81 -3.26 12.43
C ALA A 126 18.28 -4.64 12.91
N GLN A 127 18.28 -5.64 12.02
CA GLN A 127 18.76 -6.99 12.35
C GLN A 127 20.24 -7.03 12.73
N VAL A 128 21.09 -6.29 12.00
CA VAL A 128 22.54 -6.30 12.25
C VAL A 128 22.97 -5.35 13.38
N SER A 129 22.25 -4.24 13.57
CA SER A 129 22.61 -3.23 14.58
C SER A 129 21.89 -3.42 15.93
N GLY A 130 20.77 -4.15 15.97
CA GLY A 130 19.91 -4.26 17.14
C GLY A 130 19.08 -3.01 17.45
N ILE A 131 19.11 -2.00 16.58
CA ILE A 131 18.40 -0.73 16.72
C ILE A 131 17.11 -0.80 15.90
N ASP A 132 15.97 -0.43 16.50
CA ASP A 132 14.68 -0.41 15.80
C ASP A 132 14.59 0.79 14.82
N TRP A 133 15.33 0.71 13.71
CA TRP A 133 15.29 1.71 12.65
C TRP A 133 13.90 1.90 12.05
N PRO A 134 13.12 0.84 11.73
CA PRO A 134 11.74 1.01 11.27
C PRO A 134 10.87 1.82 12.25
N GLY A 135 10.93 1.50 13.55
CA GLY A 135 10.20 2.22 14.59
C GLY A 135 10.64 3.68 14.71
N LEU A 136 11.94 3.95 14.70
CA LEU A 136 12.49 5.31 14.74
C LEU A 136 12.07 6.14 13.52
N ILE A 137 12.15 5.56 12.31
CA ILE A 137 11.71 6.24 11.09
C ILE A 137 10.22 6.56 11.17
N ALA A 138 9.38 5.60 11.58
CA ALA A 138 7.94 5.79 11.70
C ALA A 138 7.60 6.91 12.69
N GLU A 139 8.28 6.96 13.82
CA GLU A 139 8.06 7.96 14.85
C GLU A 139 8.52 9.36 14.40
N ARG A 140 9.73 9.48 13.83
CA ARG A 140 10.26 10.76 13.29
C ARG A 140 9.43 11.29 12.13
N PHE A 141 9.07 10.40 11.19
CA PHE A 141 8.24 10.76 10.06
C PHE A 141 6.84 11.19 10.53
N GLY A 142 6.23 10.43 11.44
CA GLY A 142 4.89 10.72 11.95
C GLY A 142 4.82 12.03 12.72
N ALA A 143 5.82 12.32 13.57
CA ALA A 143 5.90 13.58 14.29
C ALA A 143 6.00 14.79 13.34
N TRP A 144 6.84 14.69 12.30
CA TRP A 144 6.94 15.74 11.28
C TRP A 144 5.64 15.87 10.46
N ALA A 145 5.07 14.75 9.99
CA ALA A 145 3.87 14.74 9.16
C ALA A 145 2.66 15.33 9.91
N ALA A 146 2.53 15.05 11.21
CA ALA A 146 1.51 15.62 12.07
C ALA A 146 1.62 17.16 12.14
N GLY A 147 2.83 17.71 12.26
CA GLY A 147 3.05 19.15 12.21
C GLY A 147 2.83 19.76 10.81
N TYR A 148 3.25 19.06 9.76
CA TYR A 148 3.12 19.53 8.38
C TYR A 148 1.66 19.62 7.91
N PHE A 149 0.84 18.62 8.28
CA PHE A 149 -0.58 18.58 7.96
C PHE A 149 -1.47 19.20 9.03
N ASP A 150 -0.90 19.87 10.03
CA ASP A 150 -1.70 20.60 11.00
C ASP A 150 -2.51 21.71 10.29
N GLU A 151 -3.81 21.73 10.57
CA GLU A 151 -4.77 22.72 10.06
C GLU A 151 -5.22 23.67 11.18
N GLY A 152 -4.34 23.94 12.14
CA GLY A 152 -4.53 24.95 13.19
C GLY A 152 -4.80 24.41 14.59
N GLN A 153 -4.40 23.16 14.90
CA GLN A 153 -4.41 22.66 16.29
C GLN A 153 -3.20 23.19 17.07
N ALA A 154 -2.05 23.35 16.42
CA ALA A 154 -0.86 23.90 17.05
C ALA A 154 -0.94 25.43 17.13
N LEU A 155 -0.42 25.99 18.23
CA LEU A 155 -0.32 27.45 18.40
C LEU A 155 0.61 28.09 17.35
N TRP A 156 1.62 27.35 16.88
CA TRP A 156 2.56 27.77 15.86
C TRP A 156 2.51 26.83 14.67
N ALA A 157 2.17 27.37 13.50
CA ALA A 157 2.12 26.62 12.25
C ALA A 157 3.53 26.22 11.79
N ALA A 158 3.68 24.97 11.35
CA ALA A 158 4.91 24.52 10.72
C ALA A 158 5.13 25.23 9.38
N PRO A 159 6.36 25.67 9.05
CA PRO A 159 6.66 26.21 7.74
C PRO A 159 6.42 25.17 6.64
N ARG A 160 5.60 25.49 5.64
CA ARG A 160 5.28 24.57 4.53
C ARG A 160 6.35 24.51 3.43
N GLY A 161 7.28 25.46 3.41
CA GLY A 161 8.35 25.52 2.41
C GLY A 161 7.80 25.54 0.96
N ARG A 162 8.57 24.96 0.03
CA ARG A 162 8.18 24.79 -1.39
C ARG A 162 7.49 23.45 -1.67
N GLY A 163 7.14 22.69 -0.63
CA GLY A 163 6.66 21.31 -0.73
C GLY A 163 7.06 20.50 0.50
N ALA A 164 6.50 19.30 0.62
CA ALA A 164 6.65 18.47 1.80
C ALA A 164 8.11 18.03 1.99
N TYR A 165 8.81 17.70 0.90
CA TYR A 165 10.23 17.33 0.95
C TYR A 165 11.12 18.45 1.48
N ALA A 166 10.93 19.68 0.97
CA ALA A 166 11.69 20.84 1.40
C ALA A 166 11.39 21.21 2.86
N ALA A 167 10.13 21.12 3.28
CA ALA A 167 9.72 21.36 4.67
C ALA A 167 10.33 20.31 5.62
N TRP A 168 10.32 19.03 5.22
CA TRP A 168 10.97 17.96 6.00
C TRP A 168 12.47 18.19 6.14
N ARG A 169 13.18 18.50 5.03
CA ARG A 169 14.63 18.75 5.08
C ARG A 169 14.98 19.86 6.06
N ALA A 170 14.23 20.96 6.08
CA ALA A 170 14.47 22.07 6.99
C ALA A 170 14.41 21.65 8.48
N VAL A 171 13.60 20.64 8.81
CA VAL A 171 13.52 20.06 10.17
C VAL A 171 14.63 19.02 10.38
N ALA A 172 14.80 18.10 9.43
CA ALA A 172 15.74 16.98 9.54
C ALA A 172 17.21 17.42 9.63
N LEU A 173 17.56 18.59 9.10
CA LEU A 173 18.90 19.20 9.25
C LEU A 173 19.25 19.55 10.71
N HIS A 174 18.24 19.68 11.57
CA HIS A 174 18.41 20.08 12.97
C HIS A 174 17.96 18.98 13.95
N ASP A 175 17.42 17.87 13.45
CA ASP A 175 17.02 16.74 14.27
C ASP A 175 18.22 15.82 14.54
N LEU A 176 18.73 15.87 15.77
CA LEU A 176 19.84 15.03 16.22
C LEU A 176 19.41 13.60 16.62
N THR A 177 18.11 13.32 16.66
CA THR A 177 17.58 12.00 17.07
C THR A 177 18.22 10.83 16.30
N PRO A 178 18.39 10.88 14.96
CA PRO A 178 19.00 9.78 14.21
C PRO A 178 20.46 9.56 14.59
N GLU A 179 21.21 10.65 14.81
CA GLU A 179 22.62 10.60 15.18
C GLU A 179 22.81 10.05 16.60
N ILE A 180 21.99 10.50 17.55
CA ILE A 180 21.95 10.00 18.94
C ILE A 180 21.61 8.50 18.96
N ALA A 181 20.69 8.07 18.09
CA ALA A 181 20.28 6.67 17.99
C ALA A 181 21.32 5.76 17.33
N GLY A 182 22.37 6.31 16.70
CA GLY A 182 23.47 5.54 16.12
C GLY A 182 23.63 5.63 14.59
N LEU A 183 23.03 6.63 13.94
CA LEU A 183 23.21 6.94 12.52
C LEU A 183 24.03 8.23 12.35
N PRO A 184 25.35 8.22 12.61
CA PRO A 184 26.17 9.43 12.62
C PRO A 184 26.20 10.12 11.26
N GLY A 185 26.16 11.46 11.27
CA GLY A 185 26.20 12.27 10.05
C GLY A 185 24.91 12.31 9.26
N PHE A 186 23.78 11.88 9.83
CA PHE A 186 22.49 11.90 9.16
C PHE A 186 22.08 13.33 8.74
N ALA A 187 22.28 14.33 9.60
CA ALA A 187 21.95 15.71 9.25
C ALA A 187 22.78 16.21 8.06
N ALA A 188 24.08 15.87 8.02
CA ALA A 188 24.96 16.17 6.89
C ALA A 188 24.49 15.45 5.60
N HIS A 189 24.08 14.19 5.71
CA HIS A 189 23.53 13.42 4.59
C HIS A 189 22.26 14.07 3.99
N VAL A 190 21.38 14.60 4.84
CA VAL A 190 20.20 15.38 4.43
C VAL A 190 20.59 16.72 3.78
N ALA A 191 21.64 17.38 4.28
CA ALA A 191 22.17 18.62 3.72
C ALA A 191 22.70 18.42 2.30
N GLU A 192 23.41 17.32 2.06
CA GLU A 192 23.95 16.94 0.76
C GLU A 192 22.89 16.35 -0.20
N ALA A 193 21.67 16.10 0.27
CA ALA A 193 20.56 15.63 -0.56
C ALA A 193 20.20 16.64 -1.67
N PRO A 194 19.87 16.19 -2.89
CA PRO A 194 19.37 17.08 -3.93
C PRO A 194 18.17 17.91 -3.45
N ASP A 195 18.03 19.12 -3.99
CA ASP A 195 16.94 20.02 -3.59
C ASP A 195 15.55 19.57 -4.08
N SER A 196 15.49 18.78 -5.16
CA SER A 196 14.24 18.22 -5.67
C SER A 196 14.03 16.79 -5.21
N ALA A 197 12.78 16.45 -4.87
CA ALA A 197 12.40 15.10 -4.48
C ALA A 197 12.71 14.05 -5.57
N GLY A 198 12.46 14.39 -6.84
CA GLY A 198 12.77 13.51 -7.98
C GLY A 198 14.27 13.17 -8.08
N ALA A 199 15.15 14.17 -7.95
CA ALA A 199 16.59 13.93 -7.96
C ALA A 199 17.07 13.15 -6.72
N ALA A 200 16.45 13.37 -5.55
CA ALA A 200 16.73 12.59 -4.35
C ALA A 200 16.32 11.11 -4.50
N ILE A 201 15.14 10.84 -5.09
CA ILE A 201 14.69 9.49 -5.42
C ILE A 201 15.68 8.81 -6.38
N ALA A 202 16.08 9.50 -7.46
CA ALA A 202 17.01 8.96 -8.44
C ALA A 202 18.38 8.62 -7.81
N ARG A 203 18.93 9.53 -7.00
CA ARG A 203 20.19 9.31 -6.27
C ARG A 203 20.10 8.13 -5.31
N ALA A 204 19.06 8.09 -4.48
CA ALA A 204 18.89 7.00 -3.53
C ALA A 204 18.69 5.66 -4.23
N ALA A 205 17.90 5.62 -5.30
CA ALA A 205 17.72 4.40 -6.10
C ALA A 205 19.04 3.91 -6.72
N GLU A 206 19.87 4.81 -7.25
CA GLU A 206 21.20 4.49 -7.76
C GLU A 206 22.10 3.91 -6.66
N ARG A 207 22.22 4.59 -5.50
CA ARG A 207 23.05 4.12 -4.37
C ARG A 207 22.58 2.78 -3.80
N LEU A 208 21.26 2.56 -3.79
CA LEU A 208 20.67 1.31 -3.36
C LEU A 208 20.78 0.21 -4.44
N GLY A 209 21.19 0.52 -5.66
CA GLY A 209 21.28 -0.43 -6.78
C GLY A 209 19.92 -0.91 -7.29
N LEU A 210 18.89 -0.07 -7.18
CA LEU A 210 17.52 -0.37 -7.61
C LEU A 210 17.37 -0.09 -9.11
N GLY A 211 17.23 -1.16 -9.89
CA GLY A 211 16.80 -1.06 -11.29
C GLY A 211 15.29 -0.82 -11.41
N GLU A 212 14.85 -0.43 -12.61
CA GLU A 212 13.43 -0.14 -12.92
C GLU A 212 12.47 -1.25 -12.48
N GLN A 213 12.85 -2.51 -12.72
CA GLN A 213 12.02 -3.68 -12.40
C GLN A 213 11.79 -3.85 -10.89
N ALA A 214 12.77 -3.51 -10.06
CA ALA A 214 12.67 -3.61 -8.60
C ALA A 214 12.00 -2.38 -7.97
N ALA A 215 12.19 -1.21 -8.59
CA ALA A 215 11.83 0.09 -8.02
C ALA A 215 10.35 0.18 -7.65
N GLU A 216 9.43 -0.23 -8.53
CA GLU A 216 7.99 -0.06 -8.28
C GLU A 216 7.53 -0.74 -6.99
N THR A 217 7.86 -2.02 -6.81
CA THR A 217 7.35 -2.78 -5.65
C THR A 217 8.09 -2.41 -4.36
N TYR A 218 9.36 -2.01 -4.45
CA TYR A 218 10.09 -1.50 -3.29
C TYR A 218 9.59 -0.11 -2.87
N PHE A 219 9.36 0.81 -3.81
CA PHE A 219 8.77 2.12 -3.51
C PHE A 219 7.36 1.98 -2.95
N HIS A 220 6.56 1.04 -3.47
CA HIS A 220 5.24 0.74 -2.92
C HIS A 220 5.35 0.25 -1.47
N GLN A 221 6.29 -0.65 -1.17
CA GLN A 221 6.56 -1.09 0.20
C GLN A 221 6.94 0.06 1.13
N LEU A 222 7.87 0.93 0.70
CA LEU A 222 8.28 2.10 1.48
C LEU A 222 7.09 3.00 1.83
N LEU A 223 6.20 3.25 0.86
CA LEU A 223 4.98 4.02 1.11
C LEU A 223 3.99 3.29 2.03
N MET A 224 3.84 1.97 1.88
CA MET A 224 2.99 1.17 2.77
C MET A 224 3.47 1.23 4.24
N THR A 225 4.78 1.33 4.48
CA THR A 225 5.33 1.47 5.85
C THR A 225 4.96 2.78 6.54
N LEU A 226 4.56 3.81 5.78
CA LEU A 226 4.11 5.10 6.33
C LEU A 226 2.64 5.09 6.76
N GLY A 227 1.89 4.01 6.47
CA GLY A 227 0.50 3.83 6.87
C GLY A 227 -0.41 4.97 6.40
N GLY A 228 -1.26 5.47 7.31
CA GLY A 228 -2.25 6.50 7.03
C GLY A 228 -1.68 7.81 6.44
N TRP A 229 -0.39 8.11 6.70
CA TRP A 229 0.26 9.29 6.13
C TRP A 229 0.41 9.20 4.60
N ALA A 230 0.83 8.04 4.08
CA ALA A 230 0.89 7.84 2.64
C ALA A 230 -0.50 7.85 2.00
N GLN A 231 -1.50 7.29 2.68
CA GLN A 231 -2.89 7.33 2.21
C GLN A 231 -3.44 8.77 2.19
N PHE A 232 -3.07 9.60 3.16
CA PHE A 232 -3.50 11.00 3.19
C PHE A 232 -2.81 11.84 2.10
N ALA A 233 -1.51 11.59 1.88
CA ALA A 233 -0.80 12.17 0.74
C ALA A 233 -1.42 11.72 -0.60
N ARG A 234 -1.82 10.46 -0.72
CA ARG A 234 -2.57 9.95 -1.89
C ARG A 234 -3.90 10.67 -2.07
N TYR A 235 -4.61 10.95 -0.97
CA TYR A 235 -5.86 11.73 -1.00
C TYR A 235 -5.64 13.14 -1.57
N LYS A 236 -4.56 13.83 -1.21
CA LYS A 236 -4.21 15.14 -1.82
C LYS A 236 -3.99 15.03 -3.33
N LEU A 237 -3.25 14.01 -3.77
CA LEU A 237 -3.08 13.71 -5.21
C LEU A 237 -4.42 13.42 -5.89
N TRP A 238 -5.28 12.62 -5.28
CA TRP A 238 -6.61 12.31 -5.82
C TRP A 238 -7.47 13.57 -6.00
N GLN A 239 -7.52 14.45 -5.00
CA GLN A 239 -8.26 15.71 -5.09
C GLN A 239 -7.72 16.63 -6.18
N ALA A 240 -6.39 16.69 -6.34
CA ALA A 240 -5.77 17.46 -7.41
C ALA A 240 -6.10 16.87 -8.79
N GLU A 241 -6.03 15.54 -8.95
CA GLU A 241 -6.38 14.84 -10.20
C GLU A 241 -7.84 15.13 -10.63
N LEU A 242 -8.78 15.15 -9.68
CA LEU A 242 -10.19 15.52 -9.94
C LEU A 242 -10.35 16.96 -10.44
N ALA A 243 -9.45 17.87 -10.02
CA ALA A 243 -9.43 19.26 -10.46
C ALA A 243 -8.60 19.49 -11.74
N GLY A 244 -8.11 18.43 -12.39
CA GLY A 244 -7.21 18.53 -13.55
C GLY A 244 -5.81 19.04 -13.20
N ALA A 245 -5.42 18.98 -11.92
CA ALA A 245 -4.12 19.35 -11.40
C ALA A 245 -3.34 18.10 -10.91
N SER A 246 -2.18 18.33 -10.31
CA SER A 246 -1.37 17.26 -9.68
C SER A 246 -0.79 17.75 -8.37
N ASP A 247 -0.69 16.85 -7.39
CA ASP A 247 -0.06 17.10 -6.09
C ASP A 247 1.16 16.18 -5.94
N ARG A 248 2.26 16.74 -5.41
CA ARG A 248 3.55 16.03 -5.31
C ARG A 248 3.84 15.46 -3.93
N THR A 249 2.95 15.63 -2.95
CA THR A 249 3.18 15.27 -1.54
C THR A 249 3.56 13.79 -1.38
N ILE A 250 2.90 12.87 -2.09
CA ILE A 250 3.23 11.45 -2.00
C ILE A 250 4.59 11.10 -2.63
N ALA A 251 5.01 11.82 -3.68
CA ALA A 251 6.34 11.68 -4.25
C ALA A 251 7.42 12.25 -3.29
N ASP A 252 7.13 13.37 -2.64
CA ASP A 252 7.97 13.92 -1.59
C ASP A 252 8.13 12.94 -0.42
N PHE A 253 7.07 12.24 -0.04
CA PHE A 253 7.10 11.23 1.02
C PHE A 253 8.00 10.05 0.67
N LEU A 254 7.94 9.59 -0.59
CA LEU A 254 8.85 8.56 -1.10
C LEU A 254 10.31 9.04 -1.04
N ALA A 255 10.60 10.28 -1.44
CA ALA A 255 11.95 10.84 -1.37
C ALA A 255 12.49 10.88 0.06
N ILE A 256 11.68 11.36 1.01
CA ILE A 256 12.02 11.37 2.44
C ILE A 256 12.34 9.95 2.91
N ARG A 257 11.46 8.99 2.63
CA ARG A 257 11.63 7.60 3.07
C ARG A 257 12.87 6.94 2.45
N LEU A 258 13.21 7.28 1.21
CA LEU A 258 14.41 6.78 0.52
C LEU A 258 15.72 7.38 1.07
N ILE A 259 15.72 8.63 1.55
CA ILE A 259 16.92 9.20 2.21
C ILE A 259 17.28 8.42 3.47
N TRP A 260 16.28 7.96 4.22
CA TRP A 260 16.53 7.06 5.35
C TRP A 260 17.12 5.71 4.93
N GLU A 261 16.57 5.07 3.88
CA GLU A 261 17.14 3.83 3.34
C GLU A 261 18.58 4.04 2.85
N GLU A 262 18.83 5.14 2.14
CA GLU A 262 20.14 5.50 1.62
C GLU A 262 21.17 5.70 2.74
N ALA A 263 20.83 6.47 3.78
CA ALA A 263 21.71 6.69 4.93
C ALA A 263 22.01 5.38 5.69
N LEU A 264 21.00 4.53 5.89
CA LEU A 264 21.17 3.23 6.55
C LEU A 264 22.01 2.27 5.70
N PHE A 265 21.81 2.27 4.38
CA PHE A 265 22.64 1.48 3.48
C PHE A 265 24.10 1.94 3.47
N LEU A 266 24.37 3.24 3.52
CA LEU A 266 25.73 3.75 3.63
C LEU A 266 26.39 3.35 4.96
N ARG A 267 25.61 3.26 6.04
CA ARG A 267 26.11 2.88 7.35
C ARG A 267 26.37 1.38 7.49
N TYR A 268 25.42 0.54 7.07
CA TYR A 268 25.41 -0.90 7.33
C TYR A 268 25.65 -1.76 6.07
N GLY A 269 25.84 -1.14 4.90
CA GLY A 269 25.90 -1.82 3.61
C GLY A 269 26.92 -2.94 3.51
N ALA A 270 28.06 -2.84 4.22
CA ALA A 270 29.05 -3.90 4.28
C ALA A 270 28.48 -5.20 4.88
N GLU A 271 27.60 -5.09 5.88
CA GLU A 271 26.99 -6.23 6.58
C GLU A 271 25.74 -6.74 5.85
N ILE A 272 24.93 -5.85 5.26
CA ILE A 272 23.62 -6.20 4.70
C ILE A 272 23.61 -6.41 3.17
N SER A 273 24.70 -6.08 2.46
CA SER A 273 24.73 -6.08 0.97
C SER A 273 24.31 -7.41 0.34
N GLY A 274 24.68 -8.55 0.94
CA GLY A 274 24.30 -9.87 0.46
C GLY A 274 22.79 -10.10 0.51
N GLU A 275 22.18 -9.89 1.67
CA GLU A 275 20.73 -10.02 1.85
C GLU A 275 19.98 -8.99 1.02
N TRP A 276 20.44 -7.74 1.01
CA TRP A 276 19.86 -6.67 0.21
C TRP A 276 19.86 -7.00 -1.29
N SER A 277 20.93 -7.61 -1.81
CA SER A 277 20.97 -8.06 -3.20
C SER A 277 19.88 -9.11 -3.50
N GLY A 278 19.64 -10.05 -2.58
CA GLY A 278 18.56 -11.01 -2.68
C GLY A 278 17.18 -10.36 -2.64
N VAL A 279 16.98 -9.36 -1.77
CA VAL A 279 15.74 -8.58 -1.70
C VAL A 279 15.47 -7.85 -3.01
N ARG A 280 16.46 -7.15 -3.56
CA ARG A 280 16.33 -6.45 -4.85
C ARG A 280 15.95 -7.41 -5.98
N ALA A 281 16.58 -8.58 -6.05
CA ALA A 281 16.24 -9.59 -7.05
C ALA A 281 14.77 -10.03 -6.94
N ARG A 282 14.27 -10.25 -5.72
CA ARG A 282 12.86 -10.61 -5.49
C ARG A 282 11.89 -9.49 -5.83
N HIS A 283 12.29 -8.22 -5.68
CA HIS A 283 11.49 -7.08 -6.13
C HIS A 283 11.47 -6.96 -7.66
N ALA A 284 12.56 -7.33 -8.34
CA ALA A 284 12.65 -7.31 -9.81
C ALA A 284 11.80 -8.40 -10.48
N GLU A 285 11.55 -9.52 -9.78
CA GLU A 285 10.63 -10.55 -10.24
C GLU A 285 9.17 -10.11 -10.08
N PRO A 286 8.25 -10.45 -11.01
CA PRO A 286 6.82 -10.23 -10.81
C PRO A 286 6.30 -10.87 -9.51
N PRO A 287 5.32 -10.26 -8.81
CA PRO A 287 4.66 -10.91 -7.67
C PRO A 287 4.09 -12.28 -8.06
N ALA A 288 4.61 -13.34 -7.44
CA ALA A 288 4.22 -14.71 -7.75
C ALA A 288 2.95 -15.10 -6.99
N VAL A 289 1.92 -15.52 -7.73
CA VAL A 289 0.71 -16.11 -7.16
C VAL A 289 1.01 -17.54 -6.72
N THR A 290 0.92 -17.82 -5.42
CA THR A 290 1.17 -19.15 -4.85
C THR A 290 -0.08 -20.03 -4.94
N SER A 291 0.10 -21.35 -4.89
CA SER A 291 -1.02 -22.30 -4.84
C SER A 291 -1.92 -22.07 -3.63
N ASP A 292 -1.34 -21.74 -2.46
CA ASP A 292 -2.12 -21.42 -1.26
C ASP A 292 -2.99 -20.18 -1.45
N LEU A 293 -2.45 -19.14 -2.08
CA LEU A 293 -3.21 -17.92 -2.36
C LEU A 293 -4.34 -18.19 -3.35
N VAL A 294 -4.13 -19.04 -4.36
CA VAL A 294 -5.20 -19.45 -5.28
C VAL A 294 -6.32 -20.14 -4.52
N VAL A 295 -5.99 -21.11 -3.66
CA VAL A 295 -6.98 -21.78 -2.79
C VAL A 295 -7.74 -20.75 -1.96
N ASP A 296 -7.04 -19.81 -1.33
CA ASP A 296 -7.67 -18.81 -0.45
C ASP A 296 -8.60 -17.87 -1.21
N THR A 297 -8.24 -17.46 -2.43
CA THR A 297 -9.10 -16.64 -3.28
C THR A 297 -10.33 -17.40 -3.80
N ILE A 298 -10.21 -18.70 -4.07
CA ILE A 298 -11.37 -19.55 -4.39
C ILE A 298 -12.33 -19.62 -3.19
N LEU A 299 -11.80 -19.72 -1.97
CA LEU A 299 -12.64 -19.74 -0.76
C LEU A 299 -13.34 -18.41 -0.51
N GLN A 300 -12.64 -17.30 -0.74
CA GLN A 300 -13.21 -15.97 -0.65
C GLN A 300 -14.35 -15.80 -1.67
N GLU A 301 -14.14 -16.21 -2.92
CA GLU A 301 -15.20 -16.14 -3.95
C GLU A 301 -16.37 -17.08 -3.62
N ALA A 302 -16.13 -18.27 -3.06
CA ALA A 302 -17.20 -19.16 -2.60
C ALA A 302 -18.02 -18.53 -1.47
N ALA A 303 -17.40 -17.80 -0.56
CA ALA A 303 -18.09 -17.06 0.50
C ALA A 303 -18.95 -15.92 -0.07
N GLU A 304 -18.46 -15.22 -1.09
CA GLU A 304 -19.20 -14.17 -1.80
C GLU A 304 -20.39 -14.74 -2.58
N LEU A 305 -20.21 -15.87 -3.28
CA LEU A 305 -21.28 -16.59 -3.96
C LEU A 305 -22.38 -17.05 -2.98
N ALA A 306 -21.99 -17.57 -1.82
CA ALA A 306 -22.92 -17.95 -0.78
C ALA A 306 -23.73 -16.74 -0.26
N ALA A 307 -23.08 -15.59 -0.10
CA ALA A 307 -23.75 -14.34 0.29
C ALA A 307 -24.70 -13.85 -0.82
N GLN A 308 -24.28 -13.87 -2.08
CA GLN A 308 -25.11 -13.52 -3.23
C GLN A 308 -26.34 -14.42 -3.34
N ARG A 309 -26.19 -15.74 -3.18
CA ARG A 309 -27.32 -16.68 -3.16
C ARG A 309 -28.32 -16.33 -2.06
N THR A 310 -27.82 -16.06 -0.85
CA THR A 310 -28.67 -15.73 0.30
C THR A 310 -29.42 -14.40 0.08
N LEU A 311 -28.72 -13.40 -0.45
CA LEU A 311 -29.31 -12.11 -0.79
C LEU A 311 -30.36 -12.25 -1.90
N ALA A 312 -30.06 -13.01 -2.96
CA ALA A 312 -31.00 -13.27 -4.05
C ALA A 312 -32.27 -13.97 -3.56
N ALA A 313 -32.14 -14.97 -2.69
CA ALA A 313 -33.28 -15.63 -2.07
C ALA A 313 -34.12 -14.67 -1.22
N THR A 314 -33.47 -13.77 -0.48
CA THR A 314 -34.13 -12.75 0.34
C THR A 314 -34.91 -11.75 -0.52
N LEU A 315 -34.30 -11.27 -1.61
CA LEU A 315 -34.93 -10.32 -2.53
C LEU A 315 -36.04 -10.95 -3.38
N ALA A 316 -35.96 -12.24 -3.65
CA ALA A 316 -36.99 -12.99 -4.37
C ALA A 316 -38.18 -13.40 -3.47
N ALA A 317 -38.08 -13.22 -2.15
CA ALA A 317 -39.16 -13.55 -1.23
C ALA A 317 -40.39 -12.65 -1.50
N PRO A 318 -41.63 -13.19 -1.40
CA PRO A 318 -42.83 -12.40 -1.60
C PRO A 318 -42.87 -11.18 -0.68
N ALA A 319 -43.16 -10.00 -1.24
CA ALA A 319 -43.34 -8.80 -0.44
C ALA A 319 -44.47 -9.00 0.58
N PRO A 320 -44.33 -8.48 1.82
CA PRO A 320 -45.42 -8.46 2.77
C PRO A 320 -46.65 -7.80 2.16
N LYS A 321 -47.85 -8.30 2.47
CA LYS A 321 -49.09 -7.65 2.01
C LYS A 321 -49.08 -6.18 2.48
N PRO A 322 -49.47 -5.23 1.61
CA PRO A 322 -49.59 -3.83 2.01
C PRO A 322 -50.49 -3.73 3.24
N VAL A 323 -49.96 -3.17 4.33
CA VAL A 323 -50.77 -2.85 5.50
C VAL A 323 -51.69 -1.71 5.09
N ALA A 324 -53.01 -1.89 5.27
CA ALA A 324 -53.98 -0.84 4.97
C ALA A 324 -53.77 0.35 5.92
N GLY A 325 -53.47 1.52 5.36
CA GLY A 325 -53.24 2.76 6.11
C GLY A 325 -52.00 3.51 5.66
N ARG A 326 -51.88 4.77 6.12
CA ARG A 326 -50.67 5.58 5.89
C ARG A 326 -49.57 5.09 6.84
N PRO A 327 -48.36 4.79 6.35
CA PRO A 327 -47.27 4.36 7.23
C PRO A 327 -46.88 5.49 8.20
N GLY A 328 -46.55 5.12 9.44
CA GLY A 328 -46.06 6.07 10.44
C GLY A 328 -44.69 6.68 10.08
N LEU A 329 -43.91 5.99 9.25
CA LEU A 329 -42.61 6.44 8.72
C LEU A 329 -42.38 5.81 7.35
N GLN A 330 -41.84 6.59 6.42
CA GLN A 330 -41.29 6.11 5.16
C GLN A 330 -39.81 6.52 5.12
N ALA A 331 -38.92 5.54 5.08
CA ALA A 331 -37.48 5.75 5.02
C ALA A 331 -36.96 5.28 3.67
N ALA A 332 -36.05 6.07 3.08
CA ALA A 332 -35.25 5.67 1.93
C ALA A 332 -33.81 5.47 2.42
N PHE A 333 -33.24 4.30 2.13
CA PHE A 333 -31.84 4.02 2.42
C PHE A 333 -31.05 4.25 1.13
N CYS A 334 -30.34 5.37 1.08
CA CYS A 334 -29.39 5.67 0.01
C CYS A 334 -28.00 5.24 0.45
N ILE A 335 -27.23 4.62 -0.45
CA ILE A 335 -25.79 4.44 -0.25
C ILE A 335 -25.08 5.72 -0.68
N ASP A 336 -24.11 6.16 0.12
CA ASP A 336 -23.27 7.32 -0.20
C ASP A 336 -22.19 6.91 -1.20
N VAL A 337 -22.44 7.20 -2.49
CA VAL A 337 -21.56 6.83 -3.62
C VAL A 337 -20.33 7.73 -3.77
N ARG A 338 -20.03 8.63 -2.81
CA ARG A 338 -18.81 9.47 -2.85
C ARG A 338 -17.49 8.66 -2.79
N SER A 339 -17.58 7.33 -2.68
CA SER A 339 -16.49 6.36 -2.61
C SER A 339 -16.18 5.63 -3.92
N GLU A 340 -17.00 5.79 -4.96
CA GLU A 340 -16.83 5.17 -6.29
C GLU A 340 -16.16 6.11 -7.31
#